data_AF-A0A5E5BL71-F1
#
_entry.id   AF-A0A5E5BL71-F1
#
_cell.length_a   1.000
_cell.length_b   1.000
_cell.length_c   1.000
_cell.angle_alpha   90.00
_cell.angle_beta   90.00
_cell.angle_gamma   90.00
#
_symmetry.space_group_name_H-M   'P 1'
#
loop_
_entity.id
_entity.type
_entity.pdbx_description
1 polymer ?
#
loop_
_entity_poly.entity_id
_entity_poly.type
_entity_poly.pdbx_seq_one_letter_code
_entity_poly.pdbx_strand_id
1 'polypeptide(L)'
;MVDDRLVVFRSFGRVLPLVSERRRTAIKAALEELNFNNPQTVVAAHRALTQMGPLDQFCDWLCAGRNKAPSLEALATLRLYQLSEVPKHNPDSVNPESFLSNRQVACRTLAAGVTASARTALLQSNDTNTVANAFTEFLAEADWRCLAGEVHLNDGNEAPCRASWEKAARAFTAAADKLAETQRWAQEVDMRQAAAAAFTAAFTAAKQAGAAFVGGLLAEAADAQGLAEVAYAKTLPGGWSRPDRELSKICAKAALAAQQAAEAVSGRDTNKYLDLAVDAYTRVGQYTDVAKIHRQRANEHLSQFGYQKAALAFNSAAIAELKGRRPIEAAIDFRAGAGVFIMLKRFSEAAGMYAEAASAHSDARQYREAASAAEDAAAAYESDYKPYMIALSLETAAQALARVPDPLGAAALWERVAATYYYINGTRNSEARACKEAGSAYKKGGRLKLAIDAYLKAEKLYKELGDVEQVTEAQEAADVCRALMLDMAAFEKMAPNNDQLIVDINAKITAHQVALQSEDGLKVGGRTLRFDNLCCFLEGDKFVSGTRDEFVLLFCGNVGAFVTAKGAEQLIRRGSHHIERRDLEIGDMCRGEKLWELLSQVT
;
A
#
# COMPACT_ATOMS: atom_id res chain seq x y z
N MET A 1 -32.59 25.34 -54.52
CA MET A 1 -31.24 25.77 -54.09
C MET A 1 -31.20 27.28 -54.13
N VAL A 2 -31.64 27.92 -53.05
CA VAL A 2 -31.44 29.36 -52.82
C VAL A 2 -30.26 29.44 -51.85
N ASP A 3 -29.29 30.26 -52.20
CA ASP A 3 -27.97 30.39 -51.59
C ASP A 3 -28.07 30.81 -50.11
N ASP A 4 -27.61 29.97 -49.18
CA ASP A 4 -27.62 30.21 -47.72
C ASP A 4 -26.82 31.47 -47.31
N ARG A 5 -26.04 32.05 -48.24
CA ARG A 5 -25.36 33.33 -48.07
C ARG A 5 -26.29 34.54 -48.00
N LEU A 6 -27.54 34.44 -48.48
CA LEU A 6 -28.50 35.55 -48.51
C LEU A 6 -29.25 35.76 -47.18
N VAL A 7 -29.29 34.76 -46.29
CA VAL A 7 -30.02 34.87 -45.01
C VAL A 7 -29.21 35.66 -43.96
N VAL A 8 -27.88 35.55 -43.98
CA VAL A 8 -26.99 36.34 -43.09
C VAL A 8 -27.05 37.84 -43.41
N PHE A 9 -27.34 38.21 -44.66
CA PHE A 9 -27.42 39.61 -45.08
C PHE A 9 -28.68 40.36 -44.63
N ARG A 10 -29.77 39.66 -44.27
CA ARG A 10 -31.04 40.34 -43.89
C ARG A 10 -31.11 40.79 -42.42
N SER A 11 -30.30 40.23 -41.52
CA SER A 11 -30.29 40.65 -40.10
C SER A 11 -29.46 41.91 -39.82
N PHE A 12 -28.56 42.31 -40.72
CA PHE A 12 -27.69 43.49 -40.57
C PHE A 12 -28.06 44.68 -41.47
N GLY A 13 -29.28 44.71 -42.02
CA GLY A 13 -29.75 45.70 -42.99
C GLY A 13 -29.90 47.16 -42.52
N ARG A 14 -29.34 47.55 -41.36
CA ARG A 14 -29.18 48.97 -41.00
C ARG A 14 -27.81 49.44 -41.46
N VAL A 15 -27.72 49.89 -42.71
CA VAL A 15 -26.52 50.51 -43.32
C VAL A 15 -26.36 51.96 -42.82
N LEU A 16 -26.34 52.16 -41.50
CA LEU A 16 -25.93 53.42 -40.89
C LEU A 16 -24.96 53.10 -39.76
N PRO A 17 -23.77 53.72 -39.70
CA PRO A 17 -22.87 53.50 -38.57
C PRO A 17 -23.55 54.09 -37.33
N LEU A 18 -24.07 53.23 -36.46
CA LEU A 18 -24.60 53.58 -35.12
C LEU A 18 -23.49 54.13 -34.18
N VAL A 19 -22.26 54.21 -34.69
CA VAL A 19 -21.04 54.59 -33.96
C VAL A 19 -20.37 55.71 -34.73
N SER A 20 -20.15 56.85 -34.07
CA SER A 20 -19.45 57.98 -34.67
C SER A 20 -18.04 57.57 -35.13
N GLU A 21 -17.55 58.20 -36.20
CA GLU A 21 -16.19 57.94 -36.72
C GLU A 21 -15.14 58.04 -35.61
N ARG A 22 -15.28 59.07 -34.75
CA ARG A 22 -14.44 59.27 -33.56
C ARG A 22 -14.36 58.05 -32.66
N ARG A 23 -15.46 57.32 -32.44
CA ARG A 23 -15.48 56.10 -31.61
C ARG A 23 -14.85 54.91 -32.33
N ARG A 24 -15.05 54.77 -33.64
CA ARG A 24 -14.37 53.74 -34.44
C ARG A 24 -12.84 53.93 -34.42
N THR A 25 -12.38 55.17 -34.57
CA THR A 25 -10.97 55.52 -34.43
C THR A 25 -10.46 55.21 -33.02
N ALA A 26 -11.25 55.49 -31.97
CA ALA A 26 -10.87 55.19 -30.59
C ALA A 26 -10.76 53.69 -30.31
N ILE A 27 -11.69 52.86 -30.81
CA ILE A 27 -11.60 51.39 -30.68
C ILE A 27 -10.38 50.87 -31.43
N LYS A 28 -10.14 51.34 -32.66
CA LYS A 28 -8.98 50.94 -33.45
C LYS A 28 -7.66 51.30 -32.74
N ALA A 29 -7.54 52.53 -32.23
CA ALA A 29 -6.37 52.98 -31.49
C ALA A 29 -6.15 52.14 -30.22
N ALA A 30 -7.20 51.87 -29.43
CA ALA A 30 -7.09 51.06 -28.22
C ALA A 30 -6.66 49.60 -28.51
N LEU A 31 -7.09 49.03 -29.64
CA LEU A 31 -6.67 47.70 -30.08
C LEU A 31 -5.25 47.70 -30.69
N GLU A 32 -4.82 48.78 -31.33
CA GLU A 32 -3.45 48.95 -31.83
C GLU A 32 -2.44 49.10 -30.69
N GLU A 33 -2.81 49.74 -29.59
CA GLU A 33 -2.02 49.90 -28.36
C GLU A 33 -2.13 48.71 -27.38
N LEU A 34 -2.96 47.71 -27.69
CA LEU A 34 -3.19 46.56 -26.83
C LEU A 34 -1.91 45.74 -26.61
N ASN A 35 -1.50 45.64 -25.35
CA ASN A 35 -0.35 44.88 -24.89
C ASN A 35 -0.71 44.17 -23.59
N PHE A 36 -0.75 42.84 -23.59
CA PHE A 36 -1.14 42.05 -22.42
C PHE A 36 -0.13 42.10 -21.25
N ASN A 37 1.05 42.68 -21.45
CA ASN A 37 1.99 43.00 -20.36
C ASN A 37 1.63 44.30 -19.62
N ASN A 38 0.74 45.13 -20.18
CA ASN A 38 0.31 46.39 -19.58
C ASN A 38 -1.19 46.34 -19.19
N PRO A 39 -1.52 46.21 -17.90
CA PRO A 39 -2.91 46.12 -17.44
C PRO A 39 -3.78 47.28 -17.90
N GLN A 40 -3.22 48.48 -18.04
CA GLN A 40 -3.97 49.68 -18.41
C GLN A 40 -4.45 49.64 -19.86
N THR A 41 -3.64 49.10 -20.78
CA THR A 41 -4.04 49.00 -22.20
C THR A 41 -5.09 47.91 -22.39
N VAL A 42 -5.05 46.82 -21.60
CA VAL A 42 -6.10 45.79 -21.56
C VAL A 42 -7.42 46.37 -21.07
N VAL A 43 -7.41 47.14 -19.97
CA VAL A 43 -8.62 47.80 -19.44
C VAL A 43 -9.16 48.85 -20.42
N ALA A 44 -8.29 49.63 -21.06
CA ALA A 44 -8.67 50.60 -22.06
C ALA A 44 -9.32 49.93 -23.28
N ALA A 45 -8.73 48.83 -23.78
CA ALA A 45 -9.30 48.03 -24.86
C ALA A 45 -10.64 47.39 -24.48
N HIS A 46 -10.76 46.83 -23.26
CA HIS A 46 -12.01 46.29 -22.75
C HIS A 46 -13.12 47.36 -22.69
N ARG A 47 -12.80 48.54 -22.14
CA ARG A 47 -13.73 49.68 -22.11
C ARG A 47 -14.09 50.15 -23.52
N ALA A 48 -13.14 50.18 -24.44
CA ALA A 48 -13.42 50.57 -25.82
C ALA A 48 -14.35 49.57 -26.53
N LEU A 49 -14.14 48.28 -26.35
CA LEU A 49 -14.98 47.20 -26.91
C LEU A 49 -16.42 47.22 -26.37
N THR A 50 -16.60 47.61 -25.11
CA THR A 50 -17.91 47.73 -24.46
C THR A 50 -18.64 49.05 -24.78
N GLN A 51 -17.95 50.05 -25.33
CA GLN A 51 -18.54 51.36 -25.66
C GLN A 51 -19.00 51.44 -27.13
N MET A 52 -20.03 50.66 -27.49
CA MET A 52 -20.78 50.68 -28.77
C MET A 52 -19.91 50.57 -30.03
N GLY A 53 -19.92 49.38 -30.65
CA GLY A 53 -19.13 49.00 -31.83
C GLY A 53 -19.82 47.89 -32.64
N PRO A 54 -19.14 47.27 -33.64
CA PRO A 54 -19.62 46.04 -34.29
C PRO A 54 -19.96 44.93 -33.27
N LEU A 55 -19.22 44.87 -32.16
CA LEU A 55 -19.47 43.94 -31.06
C LEU A 55 -20.81 44.19 -30.34
N ASP A 56 -21.25 45.45 -30.26
CA ASP A 56 -22.55 45.83 -29.68
C ASP A 56 -23.71 45.37 -30.56
N GLN A 57 -23.55 45.48 -31.89
CA GLN A 57 -24.53 44.97 -32.85
C GLN A 57 -24.62 43.45 -32.81
N PHE A 58 -23.46 42.79 -32.72
CA PHE A 58 -23.40 41.35 -32.51
C PHE A 58 -24.07 40.95 -31.19
N CYS A 59 -23.83 41.70 -30.11
CA CYS A 59 -24.48 41.49 -28.82
C CYS A 59 -26.01 41.69 -28.86
N ASP A 60 -26.49 42.71 -29.58
CA ASP A 60 -27.93 42.97 -29.74
C ASP A 60 -28.64 41.80 -30.44
N TRP A 61 -28.03 41.28 -31.50
CA TRP A 61 -28.50 40.08 -32.18
C TRP A 61 -28.41 38.83 -31.28
N LEU A 62 -27.29 38.70 -30.55
CA LEU A 62 -27.03 37.54 -29.70
C LEU A 62 -27.98 37.47 -28.50
N CYS A 63 -28.36 38.60 -27.87
CA CYS A 63 -29.04 38.60 -26.57
C CYS A 63 -30.41 39.32 -26.46
N ALA A 64 -30.93 39.92 -27.55
CA ALA A 64 -32.24 40.60 -27.61
C ALA A 64 -32.56 41.54 -26.41
N GLY A 65 -31.56 42.25 -25.91
CA GLY A 65 -31.73 43.29 -24.88
C GLY A 65 -31.93 42.82 -23.44
N ARG A 66 -32.07 41.52 -23.16
CA ARG A 66 -32.01 41.00 -21.78
C ARG A 66 -30.52 40.86 -21.41
N ASN A 67 -30.11 41.42 -20.28
CA ASN A 67 -28.71 41.35 -19.80
C ASN A 67 -27.65 41.88 -20.79
N LYS A 68 -27.99 42.88 -21.62
CA LYS A 68 -27.09 43.44 -22.65
C LYS A 68 -25.72 43.84 -22.09
N ALA A 69 -25.67 44.55 -20.96
CA ALA A 69 -24.40 45.02 -20.39
C ALA A 69 -23.49 43.84 -19.95
N PRO A 70 -23.94 42.88 -19.12
CA PRO A 70 -23.15 41.67 -18.83
C PRO A 70 -22.73 40.86 -20.06
N SER A 71 -23.61 40.72 -21.05
CA SER A 71 -23.28 40.01 -22.30
C SER A 71 -22.24 40.76 -23.12
N LEU A 72 -22.29 42.09 -23.16
CA LEU A 72 -21.29 42.88 -23.88
C LEU A 72 -19.92 42.83 -23.20
N GLU A 73 -19.89 42.84 -21.86
CA GLU A 73 -18.66 42.64 -21.08
C GLU A 73 -18.07 41.24 -21.30
N ALA A 74 -18.92 40.21 -21.32
CA ALA A 74 -18.48 38.84 -21.61
C ALA A 74 -17.95 38.69 -23.04
N LEU A 75 -18.61 39.28 -24.05
CA LEU A 75 -18.12 39.31 -25.42
C LEU A 75 -16.80 40.06 -25.57
N ALA A 76 -16.65 41.20 -24.88
CA ALA A 76 -15.40 41.96 -24.87
C ALA A 76 -14.28 41.14 -24.24
N THR A 77 -14.57 40.43 -23.14
CA THR A 77 -13.64 39.49 -22.51
C THR A 77 -13.18 38.41 -23.48
N LEU A 78 -14.10 37.70 -24.14
CA LEU A 78 -13.74 36.65 -25.11
C LEU A 78 -12.96 37.20 -26.31
N ARG A 79 -13.31 38.40 -26.80
CA ARG A 79 -12.57 39.04 -27.87
C ARG A 79 -11.13 39.39 -27.46
N LEU A 80 -10.92 39.82 -26.22
CA LEU A 80 -9.57 40.04 -25.71
C LEU A 80 -8.80 38.73 -25.55
N TYR A 81 -9.43 37.63 -25.13
CA TYR A 81 -8.77 36.31 -25.16
C TYR A 81 -8.33 35.94 -26.58
N GLN A 82 -9.19 36.07 -27.58
CA GLN A 82 -8.82 35.83 -28.97
C GLN A 82 -7.66 36.73 -29.44
N LEU A 83 -7.64 38.01 -29.05
CA LEU A 83 -6.54 38.91 -29.40
C LEU A 83 -5.24 38.55 -28.66
N SER A 84 -5.33 38.03 -27.44
CA SER A 84 -4.17 37.56 -26.65
C SER A 84 -3.51 36.30 -27.25
N GLU A 85 -4.22 35.61 -28.14
CA GLU A 85 -3.70 34.46 -28.89
C GLU A 85 -2.87 34.89 -30.10
N VAL A 86 -2.98 36.14 -30.53
CA VAL A 86 -2.16 36.69 -31.61
C VAL A 86 -0.81 37.16 -31.02
N PRO A 87 0.35 36.60 -31.45
CA PRO A 87 1.65 36.94 -30.89
C PRO A 87 1.99 38.44 -30.90
N LYS A 88 1.42 39.18 -31.87
CA LYS A 88 1.53 40.65 -31.95
C LYS A 88 1.09 41.36 -30.67
N HIS A 89 0.02 40.91 -30.02
CA HIS A 89 -0.57 41.58 -28.87
C HIS A 89 -0.05 41.02 -27.53
N ASN A 90 0.49 39.80 -27.53
CA ASN A 90 0.97 39.11 -26.33
C ASN A 90 2.28 38.34 -26.60
N PRO A 91 3.39 39.03 -26.87
CA PRO A 91 4.66 38.40 -27.24
C PRO A 91 5.23 37.51 -26.13
N ASP A 92 4.97 37.85 -24.87
CA ASP A 92 5.47 37.11 -23.69
C ASP A 92 4.45 36.08 -23.17
N SER A 93 3.34 35.87 -23.90
CA SER A 93 2.29 34.88 -23.55
C SER A 93 1.74 35.03 -22.14
N VAL A 94 1.62 36.27 -21.62
CA VAL A 94 1.04 36.55 -20.31
C VAL A 94 -0.41 36.08 -20.26
N ASN A 95 -0.78 35.40 -19.18
CA ASN A 95 -2.15 34.91 -18.98
C ASN A 95 -3.11 36.11 -18.77
N PRO A 96 -4.12 36.30 -19.64
CA PRO A 96 -5.07 37.42 -19.53
C PRO A 96 -6.00 37.33 -18.30
N GLU A 97 -6.10 36.17 -17.63
CA GLU A 97 -6.96 35.95 -16.46
C GLU A 97 -6.63 36.82 -15.24
N SER A 98 -5.41 37.37 -15.17
CA SER A 98 -5.06 38.33 -14.12
C SER A 98 -5.79 39.68 -14.25
N PHE A 99 -6.35 39.95 -15.43
CA PHE A 99 -7.00 41.23 -15.77
C PHE A 99 -8.46 41.08 -16.20
N LEU A 100 -8.83 39.89 -16.69
CA LEU A 100 -10.13 39.59 -17.25
C LEU A 100 -10.90 38.56 -16.42
N SER A 101 -12.22 38.57 -16.55
CA SER A 101 -13.03 37.48 -16.00
C SER A 101 -12.66 36.15 -16.68
N ASN A 102 -12.77 35.03 -15.96
CA ASN A 102 -12.45 33.72 -16.49
C ASN A 102 -13.21 33.45 -17.80
N ARG A 103 -12.50 32.93 -18.81
CA ARG A 103 -13.01 32.65 -20.16
C ARG A 103 -14.32 31.84 -20.16
N GLN A 104 -14.42 30.82 -19.31
CA GLN A 104 -15.64 30.02 -19.16
C GLN A 104 -16.78 30.80 -18.50
N VAL A 105 -16.49 31.67 -17.52
CA VAL A 105 -17.50 32.54 -16.90
C VAL A 105 -18.11 33.49 -17.93
N ALA A 106 -17.30 34.01 -18.85
CA ALA A 106 -17.80 34.82 -19.97
C ALA A 106 -18.73 33.98 -20.89
N CYS A 107 -18.34 32.76 -21.26
CA CYS A 107 -19.20 31.86 -22.03
C CYS A 107 -20.52 31.54 -21.33
N ARG A 108 -20.51 31.25 -20.01
CA ARG A 108 -21.73 31.02 -19.21
C ARG A 108 -22.66 32.24 -19.20
N THR A 109 -22.07 33.42 -19.01
CA THR A 109 -22.80 34.70 -19.01
C THR A 109 -23.51 34.91 -20.36
N LEU A 110 -22.84 34.59 -21.46
CA LEU A 110 -23.43 34.67 -22.80
C LEU A 110 -24.50 33.62 -23.03
N ALA A 111 -24.25 32.36 -22.65
CA ALA A 111 -25.17 31.25 -22.83
C ALA A 111 -26.55 31.51 -22.23
N ALA A 112 -26.61 32.17 -21.06
CA ALA A 112 -27.85 32.55 -20.40
C ALA A 112 -28.67 33.61 -21.17
N GLY A 113 -28.02 34.40 -22.02
CA GLY A 113 -28.63 35.48 -22.79
C GLY A 113 -28.95 35.13 -24.23
N VAL A 114 -28.52 34.00 -24.78
CA VAL A 114 -28.59 33.72 -26.23
C VAL A 114 -30.04 33.65 -26.74
N THR A 115 -30.37 34.45 -27.76
CA THR A 115 -31.67 34.44 -28.44
C THR A 115 -31.91 33.12 -29.18
N ALA A 116 -33.18 32.78 -29.44
CA ALA A 116 -33.51 31.56 -30.19
C ALA A 116 -32.83 31.51 -31.58
N SER A 117 -32.80 32.64 -32.30
CA SER A 117 -32.17 32.70 -33.62
C SER A 117 -30.64 32.55 -33.54
N ALA A 118 -30.00 33.23 -32.59
CA ALA A 118 -28.55 33.13 -32.42
C ALA A 118 -28.14 31.74 -31.91
N ARG A 119 -28.96 31.13 -31.05
CA ARG A 119 -28.82 29.76 -30.58
C ARG A 119 -28.85 28.77 -31.73
N THR A 120 -29.85 28.82 -32.61
CA THR A 120 -29.92 27.94 -33.79
C THR A 120 -28.67 28.08 -34.66
N ALA A 121 -28.24 29.31 -34.92
CA ALA A 121 -27.04 29.57 -35.72
C ALA A 121 -25.76 29.03 -35.04
N LEU A 122 -25.60 29.23 -33.73
CA LEU A 122 -24.48 28.73 -32.95
C LEU A 122 -24.40 27.20 -33.00
N LEU A 123 -25.52 26.53 -32.69
CA LEU A 123 -25.57 25.07 -32.61
C LEU A 123 -25.38 24.42 -33.99
N GLN A 124 -25.96 24.99 -35.04
CA GLN A 124 -25.72 24.55 -36.41
C GLN A 124 -24.22 24.60 -36.76
N SER A 125 -23.53 25.67 -36.35
CA SER A 125 -22.11 25.86 -36.64
C SER A 125 -21.21 24.87 -35.90
N ASN A 126 -21.64 24.46 -34.70
CA ASN A 126 -21.00 23.40 -33.94
C ASN A 126 -21.18 22.02 -34.60
N ASP A 127 -22.36 21.75 -35.13
CA ASP A 127 -22.68 20.45 -35.75
C ASP A 127 -22.02 20.27 -37.14
N THR A 128 -21.92 21.33 -37.96
CA THR A 128 -21.39 21.23 -39.33
C THR A 128 -19.88 21.40 -39.44
N ASN A 129 -19.18 21.78 -38.35
CA ASN A 129 -17.76 22.13 -38.34
C ASN A 129 -17.34 23.13 -39.44
N THR A 130 -18.32 23.85 -39.98
CA THR A 130 -18.18 24.77 -41.11
C THR A 130 -19.22 25.84 -40.91
N VAL A 131 -18.80 27.11 -40.99
CA VAL A 131 -19.46 28.23 -41.68
C VAL A 131 -18.73 29.51 -41.24
N ALA A 132 -18.36 30.35 -42.21
CA ALA A 132 -18.04 31.76 -41.95
C ALA A 132 -19.34 32.46 -41.53
N ASN A 133 -19.52 32.64 -40.22
CA ASN A 133 -20.66 33.33 -39.62
C ASN A 133 -20.18 34.41 -38.64
N ALA A 134 -21.12 35.13 -38.06
CA ALA A 134 -20.82 36.16 -37.08
C ALA A 134 -20.06 35.62 -35.85
N PHE A 135 -20.27 34.38 -35.41
CA PHE A 135 -19.49 33.80 -34.32
C PHE A 135 -18.02 33.64 -34.68
N THR A 136 -17.69 33.15 -35.89
CA THR A 136 -16.29 32.99 -36.34
C THR A 136 -15.58 34.33 -36.58
N GLU A 137 -16.33 35.41 -36.81
CA GLU A 137 -15.76 36.76 -36.95
C GLU A 137 -15.34 37.34 -35.58
N PHE A 138 -16.17 37.12 -34.55
CA PHE A 138 -16.03 37.77 -33.25
C PHE A 138 -15.41 36.89 -32.16
N LEU A 139 -15.42 35.56 -32.29
CA LEU A 139 -14.97 34.60 -31.29
C LEU A 139 -13.95 33.62 -31.88
N ALA A 140 -12.99 33.18 -31.06
CA ALA A 140 -12.11 32.07 -31.44
C ALA A 140 -12.88 30.74 -31.47
N GLU A 141 -12.30 29.74 -32.13
CA GLU A 141 -12.95 28.43 -32.30
C GLU A 141 -13.27 27.73 -30.98
N ALA A 142 -12.34 27.81 -30.03
CA ALA A 142 -12.56 27.31 -28.68
C ALA A 142 -13.70 28.04 -27.95
N ASP A 143 -13.85 29.35 -28.17
CA ASP A 143 -14.84 30.19 -27.48
C ASP A 143 -16.26 29.87 -27.90
N TRP A 144 -16.51 29.85 -29.22
CA TRP A 144 -17.87 29.59 -29.69
C TRP A 144 -18.28 28.13 -29.46
N ARG A 145 -17.33 27.18 -29.45
CA ARG A 145 -17.61 25.79 -29.03
C ARG A 145 -17.90 25.68 -27.54
N CYS A 146 -17.15 26.40 -26.70
CA CYS A 146 -17.44 26.49 -25.26
C CYS A 146 -18.84 27.11 -25.03
N LEU A 147 -19.18 28.17 -25.76
CA LEU A 147 -20.51 28.78 -25.71
C LEU A 147 -21.61 27.80 -26.15
N ALA A 148 -21.39 27.02 -27.21
CA ALA A 148 -22.32 25.98 -27.64
C ALA A 148 -22.49 24.89 -26.56
N GLY A 149 -21.39 24.52 -25.89
CA GLY A 149 -21.39 23.61 -24.75
C GLY A 149 -22.25 24.13 -23.59
N GLU A 150 -22.06 25.39 -23.18
CA GLU A 150 -22.83 26.02 -22.10
C GLU A 150 -24.33 26.18 -22.46
N VAL A 151 -24.65 26.46 -23.74
CA VAL A 151 -26.04 26.49 -24.22
C VAL A 151 -26.70 25.11 -24.10
N HIS A 152 -26.03 24.06 -24.56
CA HIS A 152 -26.53 22.68 -24.42
C HIS A 152 -26.59 22.20 -22.96
N LEU A 153 -25.68 22.69 -22.11
CA LEU A 153 -25.70 22.41 -20.67
C LEU A 153 -26.94 23.03 -20.01
N ASN A 154 -27.26 24.28 -20.35
CA ASN A 154 -28.48 24.95 -19.89
C ASN A 154 -29.73 24.19 -20.35
N ASP A 155 -29.76 23.75 -21.62
CA ASP A 155 -30.87 22.94 -22.15
C ASP A 155 -31.06 21.64 -21.38
N GLY A 156 -29.97 20.95 -21.07
CA GLY A 156 -30.02 19.73 -20.27
C GLY A 156 -30.47 20.01 -18.83
N ASN A 157 -30.12 21.15 -18.25
CA ASN A 157 -30.52 21.51 -16.88
C ASN A 157 -32.00 21.92 -16.79
N GLU A 158 -32.51 22.65 -17.78
CA GLU A 158 -33.92 23.07 -17.86
C GLU A 158 -34.84 21.89 -18.17
N ALA A 159 -34.40 20.99 -19.06
CA ALA A 159 -35.09 19.76 -19.41
C ALA A 159 -34.10 18.59 -19.36
N PRO A 160 -33.96 17.88 -18.21
CA PRO A 160 -33.06 16.75 -18.01
C PRO A 160 -33.11 15.73 -19.14
N CYS A 161 -32.24 15.93 -20.12
CA CYS A 161 -32.23 15.20 -21.38
C CYS A 161 -30.81 14.76 -21.68
N ARG A 162 -30.63 13.45 -21.76
CA ARG A 162 -29.38 12.79 -22.14
C ARG A 162 -28.76 13.44 -23.38
N ALA A 163 -29.53 13.66 -24.44
CA ALA A 163 -29.03 14.19 -25.70
C ALA A 163 -28.45 15.61 -25.58
N SER A 164 -29.06 16.46 -24.75
CA SER A 164 -28.56 17.82 -24.51
C SER A 164 -27.22 17.79 -23.78
N TRP A 165 -27.09 16.98 -22.73
CA TRP A 165 -25.83 16.85 -22.00
C TRP A 165 -24.72 16.17 -22.82
N GLU A 166 -25.03 15.19 -23.68
CA GLU A 166 -24.06 14.61 -24.62
C GLU A 166 -23.54 15.64 -25.62
N LYS A 167 -24.42 16.47 -26.18
CA LYS A 167 -24.03 17.55 -27.08
C LYS A 167 -23.19 18.61 -26.36
N ALA A 168 -23.55 18.95 -25.13
CA ALA A 168 -22.76 19.84 -24.28
C ALA A 168 -21.33 19.31 -24.10
N ALA A 169 -21.21 18.04 -23.73
CA ALA A 169 -19.94 17.38 -23.51
C ALA A 169 -19.07 17.34 -24.77
N ARG A 170 -19.65 17.01 -25.94
CA ARG A 170 -18.94 17.00 -27.23
C ARG A 170 -18.45 18.39 -27.63
N ALA A 171 -19.26 19.43 -27.40
CA ALA A 171 -18.87 20.81 -27.67
C ALA A 171 -17.71 21.25 -26.76
N PHE A 172 -17.74 20.91 -25.47
CA PHE A 172 -16.62 21.16 -24.55
C PHE A 172 -15.35 20.38 -24.93
N THR A 173 -15.47 19.12 -25.36
CA THR A 173 -14.34 18.33 -25.87
C THR A 173 -13.70 19.00 -27.08
N ALA A 174 -14.50 19.42 -28.07
CA ALA A 174 -14.00 20.08 -29.27
C ALA A 174 -13.42 21.48 -28.98
N ALA A 175 -13.91 22.17 -27.94
CA ALA A 175 -13.29 23.39 -27.43
C ALA A 175 -11.92 23.11 -26.80
N ALA A 176 -11.84 22.06 -25.96
CA ALA A 176 -10.60 21.62 -25.32
C ALA A 176 -9.53 21.23 -26.34
N ASP A 177 -9.90 20.51 -27.40
CA ASP A 177 -8.97 20.12 -28.48
C ASP A 177 -8.34 21.35 -29.16
N LYS A 178 -9.12 22.42 -29.38
CA LYS A 178 -8.59 23.68 -29.93
C LYS A 178 -7.68 24.44 -28.97
N LEU A 179 -7.96 24.36 -27.67
CA LEU A 179 -7.08 24.92 -26.65
C LEU A 179 -5.77 24.12 -26.55
N ALA A 180 -5.83 22.81 -26.75
CA ALA A 180 -4.64 21.95 -26.80
C ALA A 180 -3.74 22.29 -28.00
N GLU A 181 -4.33 22.49 -29.19
CA GLU A 181 -3.60 22.92 -30.41
C GLU A 181 -2.86 24.24 -30.21
N THR A 182 -3.43 25.15 -29.42
CA THR A 182 -2.86 26.47 -29.10
C THR A 182 -2.01 26.46 -27.82
N GLN A 183 -1.75 25.28 -27.24
CA GLN A 183 -0.96 25.09 -26.01
C GLN A 183 -1.49 25.87 -24.79
N ARG A 184 -2.80 26.09 -24.74
CA ARG A 184 -3.51 26.78 -23.66
C ARG A 184 -3.98 25.79 -22.61
N TRP A 185 -3.00 25.15 -21.96
CA TRP A 185 -3.22 23.99 -21.09
C TRP A 185 -4.16 24.25 -19.91
N ALA A 186 -4.10 25.43 -19.27
CA ALA A 186 -4.97 25.76 -18.14
C ALA A 186 -6.46 25.82 -18.55
N GLN A 187 -6.75 26.47 -19.69
CA GLN A 187 -8.10 26.52 -20.21
C GLN A 187 -8.55 25.17 -20.78
N GLU A 188 -7.63 24.37 -21.33
CA GLU A 188 -7.93 22.99 -21.72
C GLU A 188 -8.44 22.19 -20.51
N VAL A 189 -7.79 22.28 -19.35
CA VAL A 189 -8.21 21.58 -18.12
C VAL A 189 -9.67 21.91 -17.78
N ASP A 190 -10.02 23.20 -17.76
CA ASP A 190 -11.39 23.65 -17.43
C ASP A 190 -12.42 23.05 -18.41
N MET A 191 -12.11 23.07 -19.71
CA MET A 191 -13.01 22.53 -20.74
C MET A 191 -13.14 21.00 -20.64
N ARG A 192 -12.04 20.28 -20.39
CA ARG A 192 -12.07 18.82 -20.19
C ARG A 192 -12.87 18.43 -18.94
N GLN A 193 -12.75 19.18 -17.85
CA GLN A 193 -13.56 18.96 -16.65
C GLN A 193 -15.04 19.23 -16.90
N ALA A 194 -15.37 20.29 -17.66
CA ALA A 194 -16.74 20.59 -18.06
C ALA A 194 -17.33 19.48 -18.95
N ALA A 195 -16.56 18.97 -19.91
CA ALA A 195 -16.95 17.85 -20.75
C ALA A 195 -17.24 16.60 -19.91
N ALA A 196 -16.34 16.24 -18.99
CA ALA A 196 -16.52 15.09 -18.10
C ALA A 196 -17.76 15.23 -17.20
N ALA A 197 -18.01 16.42 -16.64
CA ALA A 197 -19.19 16.69 -15.85
C ALA A 197 -20.48 16.52 -16.67
N ALA A 198 -20.49 17.03 -17.91
CA ALA A 198 -21.63 16.88 -18.82
C ALA A 198 -21.87 15.41 -19.22
N PHE A 199 -20.82 14.63 -19.52
CA PHE A 199 -20.97 13.19 -19.77
C PHE A 199 -21.50 12.42 -18.54
N THR A 200 -21.08 12.81 -17.33
CA THR A 200 -21.58 12.20 -16.08
C THR A 200 -23.06 12.54 -15.85
N ALA A 201 -23.49 13.77 -16.17
CA ALA A 201 -24.88 14.17 -16.13
C ALA A 201 -25.73 13.38 -17.16
N ALA A 202 -25.23 13.28 -18.40
CA ALA A 202 -25.84 12.46 -19.46
C ALA A 202 -26.05 11.01 -19.01
N PHE A 203 -25.03 10.40 -18.41
CA PHE A 203 -25.10 9.06 -17.83
C PHE A 203 -26.19 8.96 -16.76
N THR A 204 -26.25 9.93 -15.85
CA THR A 204 -27.21 9.94 -14.75
C THR A 204 -28.65 10.02 -15.25
N ALA A 205 -28.95 10.90 -16.23
CA ALA A 205 -30.27 10.92 -16.88
C ALA A 205 -30.59 9.58 -17.55
N ALA A 206 -29.64 9.05 -18.32
CA ALA A 206 -29.85 7.83 -19.07
C ALA A 206 -30.15 6.63 -18.14
N LYS A 207 -29.43 6.55 -17.01
CA LYS A 207 -29.66 5.55 -15.97
C LYS A 207 -31.03 5.72 -15.31
N GLN A 208 -31.44 6.95 -14.98
CA GLN A 208 -32.77 7.24 -14.43
C GLN A 208 -33.90 6.89 -15.41
N ALA A 209 -33.66 7.07 -16.70
CA ALA A 209 -34.57 6.69 -17.77
C ALA A 209 -34.59 5.17 -18.08
N GLY A 210 -33.81 4.36 -17.37
CA GLY A 210 -33.72 2.91 -17.59
C GLY A 210 -33.05 2.52 -18.91
N ALA A 211 -32.24 3.41 -19.50
CA ALA A 211 -31.56 3.12 -20.75
C ALA A 211 -30.52 2.00 -20.57
N ALA A 212 -30.54 1.01 -21.46
CA ALA A 212 -29.49 0.02 -21.57
C ALA A 212 -28.21 0.65 -22.19
N PHE A 213 -27.04 0.07 -21.89
CA PHE A 213 -25.76 0.42 -22.52
C PHE A 213 -25.30 1.88 -22.33
N VAL A 214 -25.40 2.39 -21.10
CA VAL A 214 -24.94 3.74 -20.75
C VAL A 214 -23.44 3.82 -20.40
N GLY A 215 -22.73 2.68 -20.38
CA GLY A 215 -21.31 2.61 -20.02
C GLY A 215 -20.38 3.47 -20.89
N GLY A 216 -20.74 3.66 -22.17
CA GLY A 216 -20.00 4.53 -23.08
C GLY A 216 -19.90 5.99 -22.61
N LEU A 217 -20.89 6.49 -21.86
CA LEU A 217 -20.87 7.86 -21.33
C LEU A 217 -19.89 8.03 -20.18
N LEU A 218 -19.78 7.02 -19.31
CA LEU A 218 -18.75 7.03 -18.26
C LEU A 218 -17.36 6.87 -18.87
N ALA A 219 -17.24 6.08 -19.93
CA ALA A 219 -16.02 5.90 -20.72
C ALA A 219 -15.52 7.24 -21.28
N GLU A 220 -16.40 8.01 -21.93
CA GLU A 220 -16.10 9.35 -22.45
C GLU A 220 -15.81 10.36 -21.31
N ALA A 221 -16.50 10.26 -20.17
CA ALA A 221 -16.20 11.08 -18.99
C ALA A 221 -14.80 10.80 -18.42
N ALA A 222 -14.42 9.53 -18.34
CA ALA A 222 -13.11 9.09 -17.86
C ALA A 222 -11.99 9.55 -18.81
N ASP A 223 -12.17 9.40 -20.12
CA ASP A 223 -11.21 9.89 -21.12
C ASP A 223 -11.04 11.41 -21.01
N ALA A 224 -12.13 12.16 -20.85
CA ALA A 224 -12.07 13.61 -20.65
C ALA A 224 -11.31 13.99 -19.37
N GLN A 225 -11.53 13.31 -18.23
CA GLN A 225 -10.77 13.55 -17.00
C GLN A 225 -9.29 13.19 -17.13
N GLY A 226 -8.97 12.07 -17.80
CA GLY A 226 -7.58 11.68 -18.07
C GLY A 226 -6.84 12.71 -18.93
N LEU A 227 -7.52 13.29 -19.93
CA LEU A 227 -6.97 14.39 -20.72
C LEU A 227 -6.84 15.68 -19.91
N ALA A 228 -7.79 16.00 -19.01
CA ALA A 228 -7.67 17.13 -18.09
C ALA A 228 -6.43 17.00 -17.21
N GLU A 229 -6.15 15.79 -16.71
CA GLU A 229 -4.96 15.50 -15.93
C GLU A 229 -3.67 15.73 -16.73
N VAL A 230 -3.60 15.21 -17.95
CA VAL A 230 -2.45 15.40 -18.85
C VAL A 230 -2.25 16.87 -19.19
N ALA A 231 -3.32 17.62 -19.42
CA ALA A 231 -3.26 19.06 -19.67
C ALA A 231 -2.75 19.81 -18.42
N TYR A 232 -3.24 19.50 -17.23
CA TYR A 232 -2.76 20.12 -16.00
C TYR A 232 -1.28 19.82 -15.75
N ALA A 233 -0.81 18.59 -16.01
CA ALA A 233 0.61 18.27 -15.88
C ALA A 233 1.51 19.15 -16.76
N LYS A 234 1.00 19.67 -17.89
CA LYS A 234 1.71 20.59 -18.78
C LYS A 234 1.68 22.06 -18.31
N THR A 235 0.79 22.45 -17.39
CA THR A 235 0.74 23.82 -16.85
C THR A 235 1.83 24.08 -15.81
N LEU A 236 2.40 23.02 -15.22
CA LEU A 236 3.40 23.13 -14.15
C LEU A 236 4.82 23.29 -14.72
N PRO A 237 5.52 24.42 -14.48
CA PRO A 237 6.90 24.58 -14.90
C PRO A 237 7.82 23.69 -14.04
N GLY A 238 8.35 22.63 -14.64
CA GLY A 238 9.49 21.87 -14.14
C GLY A 238 9.17 20.79 -13.11
N GLY A 239 8.90 19.57 -13.57
CA GLY A 239 9.32 18.32 -12.91
C GLY A 239 9.00 18.12 -11.42
N TRP A 240 7.93 18.72 -10.89
CA TRP A 240 7.55 18.56 -9.48
C TRP A 240 7.20 17.10 -9.17
N SER A 241 7.89 16.52 -8.19
CA SER A 241 7.74 15.12 -7.79
C SER A 241 6.50 14.84 -6.94
N ARG A 242 5.72 15.87 -6.59
CA ARG A 242 4.45 15.74 -5.88
C ARG A 242 3.35 16.56 -6.57
N PRO A 243 2.16 15.98 -6.80
CA PRO A 243 1.02 16.76 -7.26
C PRO A 243 0.73 17.86 -6.24
N ASP A 244 0.45 19.08 -6.71
CA ASP A 244 -0.16 20.09 -5.86
C ASP A 244 -1.60 19.65 -5.45
N ARG A 245 -2.26 20.47 -4.62
CA ARG A 245 -3.60 20.17 -4.11
C ARG A 245 -4.64 20.04 -5.23
N GLU A 246 -4.50 20.80 -6.31
CA GLU A 246 -5.47 20.80 -7.41
C GLU A 246 -5.26 19.60 -8.33
N LEU A 247 -4.02 19.29 -8.72
CA LEU A 247 -3.70 18.07 -9.46
C LEU A 247 -4.17 16.82 -8.70
N SER A 248 -3.99 16.80 -7.38
CA SER A 248 -4.48 15.70 -6.54
C SER A 248 -6.00 15.52 -6.65
N LYS A 249 -6.77 16.61 -6.69
CA LYS A 249 -8.23 16.54 -6.88
C LYS A 249 -8.59 16.08 -8.29
N ILE A 250 -7.86 16.51 -9.31
CA ILE A 250 -8.10 16.14 -10.71
C ILE A 250 -7.85 14.65 -10.90
N CYS A 251 -6.69 14.16 -10.47
CA CYS A 251 -6.35 12.74 -10.52
C CYS A 251 -7.35 11.88 -9.73
N ALA A 252 -7.79 12.32 -8.54
CA ALA A 252 -8.81 11.58 -7.78
C ALA A 252 -10.16 11.49 -8.52
N LYS A 253 -10.58 12.55 -9.21
CA LYS A 253 -11.78 12.54 -10.06
C LYS A 253 -11.59 11.66 -11.30
N ALA A 254 -10.43 11.72 -11.94
CA ALA A 254 -10.08 10.89 -13.08
C ALA A 254 -10.10 9.40 -12.71
N ALA A 255 -9.50 9.05 -11.58
CA ALA A 255 -9.44 7.69 -11.07
C ALA A 255 -10.85 7.13 -10.77
N LEU A 256 -11.69 7.92 -10.09
CA LEU A 256 -13.07 7.52 -9.81
C LEU A 256 -13.89 7.34 -11.09
N ALA A 257 -13.79 8.27 -12.03
CA ALA A 257 -14.49 8.19 -13.31
C ALA A 257 -14.04 6.96 -14.11
N ALA A 258 -12.74 6.68 -14.14
CA ALA A 258 -12.18 5.52 -14.81
C ALA A 258 -12.62 4.20 -14.16
N GLN A 259 -12.67 4.13 -12.83
CA GLN A 259 -13.21 2.95 -12.15
C GLN A 259 -14.70 2.73 -12.48
N GLN A 260 -15.51 3.78 -12.43
CA GLN A 260 -16.93 3.69 -12.79
C GLN A 260 -17.13 3.27 -14.25
N ALA A 261 -16.28 3.77 -15.17
CA ALA A 261 -16.28 3.34 -16.56
C ALA A 261 -15.92 1.86 -16.70
N ALA A 262 -14.92 1.38 -15.97
CA ALA A 262 -14.54 -0.03 -15.98
C ALA A 262 -15.67 -0.94 -15.49
N GLU A 263 -16.40 -0.55 -14.45
CA GLU A 263 -17.56 -1.31 -13.94
C GLU A 263 -18.74 -1.32 -14.93
N ALA A 264 -18.89 -0.26 -15.72
CA ALA A 264 -20.02 -0.09 -16.65
C ALA A 264 -19.79 -0.67 -18.04
N VAL A 265 -18.53 -0.98 -18.41
CA VAL A 265 -18.15 -1.49 -19.73
C VAL A 265 -17.60 -2.91 -19.58
N SER A 266 -17.89 -3.78 -20.56
CA SER A 266 -17.42 -5.18 -20.57
C SER A 266 -16.29 -5.39 -21.58
N GLY A 267 -15.34 -6.27 -21.24
CA GLY A 267 -14.36 -6.80 -22.20
C GLY A 267 -13.07 -5.99 -22.27
N ARG A 268 -12.58 -5.69 -23.48
CA ARG A 268 -11.25 -5.04 -23.66
C ARG A 268 -11.19 -3.63 -23.07
N ASP A 269 -12.30 -2.91 -23.11
CA ASP A 269 -12.36 -1.52 -22.63
C ASP A 269 -12.29 -1.44 -21.09
N THR A 270 -12.71 -2.48 -20.37
CA THR A 270 -12.55 -2.58 -18.91
C THR A 270 -11.08 -2.44 -18.51
N ASN A 271 -10.17 -3.11 -19.21
CA ASN A 271 -8.73 -3.04 -18.90
C ASN A 271 -8.16 -1.65 -19.14
N LYS A 272 -8.53 -0.99 -20.25
CA LYS A 272 -8.11 0.39 -20.54
C LYS A 272 -8.46 1.33 -19.38
N TYR A 273 -9.69 1.28 -18.88
CA TYR A 273 -10.11 2.18 -17.81
C TYR A 273 -9.55 1.81 -16.44
N LEU A 274 -9.37 0.52 -16.15
CA LEU A 274 -8.66 0.12 -14.94
C LEU A 274 -7.18 0.55 -14.97
N ASP A 275 -6.50 0.54 -16.12
CA ASP A 275 -5.13 1.05 -16.26
C ASP A 275 -5.10 2.57 -16.01
N LEU A 276 -6.05 3.31 -16.60
CA LEU A 276 -6.20 4.75 -16.37
C LEU A 276 -6.45 5.06 -14.88
N ALA A 277 -7.28 4.27 -14.21
CA ALA A 277 -7.54 4.41 -12.77
C ALA A 277 -6.28 4.11 -11.94
N VAL A 278 -5.52 3.07 -12.27
CA VAL A 278 -4.25 2.73 -11.61
C VAL A 278 -3.23 3.86 -11.76
N ASP A 279 -3.07 4.42 -12.95
CA ASP A 279 -2.14 5.53 -13.20
C ASP A 279 -2.52 6.77 -12.38
N ALA A 280 -3.80 7.14 -12.39
CA ALA A 280 -4.30 8.29 -11.65
C ALA A 280 -4.18 8.11 -10.13
N TYR A 281 -4.56 6.94 -9.59
CA TYR A 281 -4.41 6.63 -8.17
C TYR A 281 -2.94 6.57 -7.73
N THR A 282 -2.05 6.07 -8.58
CA THR A 282 -0.61 6.02 -8.32
C THR A 282 -0.02 7.42 -8.16
N ARG A 283 -0.40 8.37 -9.02
CA ARG A 283 0.10 9.75 -8.98
C ARG A 283 -0.30 10.49 -7.69
N VAL A 284 -1.48 10.19 -7.14
CA VAL A 284 -1.93 10.76 -5.85
C VAL A 284 -1.50 9.97 -4.63
N GLY A 285 -0.75 8.87 -4.82
CA GLY A 285 -0.30 8.00 -3.74
C GLY A 285 -1.42 7.21 -3.06
N GLN A 286 -2.58 7.05 -3.71
CA GLN A 286 -3.70 6.21 -3.24
C GLN A 286 -3.45 4.74 -3.60
N TYR A 287 -2.34 4.20 -3.10
CA TYR A 287 -1.92 2.83 -3.39
C TYR A 287 -2.91 1.77 -2.90
N THR A 288 -3.78 2.14 -1.95
CA THR A 288 -4.80 1.24 -1.42
C THR A 288 -5.84 0.87 -2.46
N ASP A 289 -6.17 1.79 -3.36
CA ASP A 289 -7.17 1.57 -4.41
C ASP A 289 -6.51 0.94 -5.65
N VAL A 290 -5.24 1.26 -5.92
CA VAL A 290 -4.40 0.54 -6.89
C VAL A 290 -4.37 -0.96 -6.57
N ALA A 291 -4.12 -1.32 -5.31
CA ALA A 291 -4.08 -2.72 -4.88
C ALA A 291 -5.44 -3.43 -5.07
N LYS A 292 -6.56 -2.76 -4.73
CA LYS A 292 -7.91 -3.31 -4.95
C LYS A 292 -8.18 -3.60 -6.42
N ILE A 293 -7.81 -2.68 -7.32
CA ILE A 293 -7.98 -2.87 -8.77
C ILE A 293 -7.18 -4.09 -9.26
N HIS A 294 -5.93 -4.21 -8.82
CA HIS A 294 -5.11 -5.36 -9.19
C HIS A 294 -5.65 -6.69 -8.63
N ARG A 295 -6.17 -6.71 -7.39
CA ARG A 295 -6.85 -7.90 -6.83
C ARG A 295 -8.11 -8.27 -7.60
N GLN A 296 -8.92 -7.28 -7.98
CA GLN A 296 -10.10 -7.52 -8.82
C GLN A 296 -9.69 -8.20 -10.13
N ARG A 297 -8.70 -7.63 -10.84
CA ARG A 297 -8.15 -8.22 -12.07
C ARG A 297 -7.61 -9.62 -11.85
N ALA A 298 -6.94 -9.88 -10.73
CA ALA A 298 -6.41 -11.19 -10.39
C ALA A 298 -7.54 -12.23 -10.29
N ASN A 299 -8.62 -11.90 -9.56
CA ASN A 299 -9.79 -12.75 -9.40
C ASN A 299 -10.54 -12.98 -10.73
N GLU A 300 -10.68 -11.94 -11.56
CA GLU A 300 -11.26 -12.06 -12.89
C GLU A 300 -10.44 -13.01 -13.78
N HIS A 301 -9.10 -12.86 -13.78
CA HIS A 301 -8.21 -13.77 -14.49
C HIS A 301 -8.30 -15.20 -13.97
N LEU A 302 -8.44 -15.41 -12.66
CA LEU A 302 -8.69 -16.75 -12.11
C LEU A 302 -9.99 -17.35 -12.63
N SER A 303 -11.09 -16.58 -12.65
CA SER A 303 -12.38 -17.06 -13.16
C SER A 303 -12.34 -17.41 -14.65
N GLN A 304 -11.42 -16.79 -15.41
CA GLN A 304 -11.18 -17.04 -16.83
C GLN A 304 -10.08 -18.07 -17.10
N PHE A 305 -9.58 -18.77 -16.07
CA PHE A 305 -8.45 -19.72 -16.18
C PHE A 305 -7.13 -19.09 -16.68
N GLY A 306 -7.01 -17.76 -16.60
CA GLY A 306 -5.83 -16.98 -16.95
C GLY A 306 -4.80 -16.92 -15.81
N TYR A 307 -4.39 -18.08 -15.29
CA TYR A 307 -3.59 -18.19 -14.06
C TYR A 307 -2.30 -17.35 -14.05
N GLN A 308 -1.57 -17.28 -15.17
CA GLN A 308 -0.34 -16.48 -15.23
C GLN A 308 -0.63 -14.98 -15.02
N LYS A 309 -1.69 -14.46 -15.66
CA LYS A 309 -2.09 -13.06 -15.49
C LYS A 309 -2.63 -12.80 -14.09
N ALA A 310 -3.32 -13.77 -13.49
CA ALA A 310 -3.78 -13.68 -12.10
C ALA A 310 -2.61 -13.55 -11.12
N ALA A 311 -1.59 -14.40 -11.24
CA ALA A 311 -0.41 -14.35 -10.37
C ALA A 311 0.34 -13.01 -10.48
N LEU A 312 0.52 -12.51 -11.72
CA LEU A 312 1.14 -11.20 -11.95
C LEU A 312 0.29 -10.05 -11.37
N ALA A 313 -1.04 -10.14 -11.47
CA ALA A 313 -1.93 -9.14 -10.90
C ALA A 313 -1.88 -9.13 -9.36
N PHE A 314 -1.83 -10.30 -8.70
CA PHE A 314 -1.59 -10.38 -7.26
C PHE A 314 -0.23 -9.78 -6.86
N ASN A 315 0.82 -10.03 -7.64
CA ASN A 315 2.12 -9.40 -7.42
C ASN A 315 2.05 -7.87 -7.51
N SER A 316 1.37 -7.33 -8.53
CA SER A 316 1.15 -5.88 -8.65
C SER A 316 0.34 -5.30 -7.48
N ALA A 317 -0.66 -6.04 -6.99
CA ALA A 317 -1.41 -5.65 -5.79
C ALA A 317 -0.49 -5.57 -4.56
N ALA A 318 0.31 -6.61 -4.32
CA ALA A 318 1.24 -6.65 -3.20
C ALA A 318 2.27 -5.51 -3.22
N ILE A 319 2.82 -5.20 -4.41
CA ILE A 319 3.75 -4.07 -4.57
C ILE A 319 3.06 -2.74 -4.27
N ALA A 320 1.80 -2.56 -4.68
CA ALA A 320 1.03 -1.37 -4.32
C ALA A 320 0.81 -1.29 -2.80
N GLU A 321 0.49 -2.41 -2.14
CA GLU A 321 0.34 -2.45 -0.68
C GLU A 321 1.62 -2.05 0.07
N LEU A 322 2.78 -2.52 -0.37
CA LEU A 322 4.08 -2.11 0.19
C LEU A 322 4.30 -0.60 0.05
N LYS A 323 4.03 -0.03 -1.14
CA LYS A 323 4.10 1.42 -1.35
C LYS A 323 3.12 2.19 -0.47
N GLY A 324 1.95 1.60 -0.21
CA GLY A 324 0.94 2.10 0.73
C GLY A 324 1.29 1.90 2.21
N ARG A 325 2.46 1.32 2.54
CA ARG A 325 2.91 0.99 3.90
C ARG A 325 1.97 0.01 4.63
N ARG A 326 1.42 -0.96 3.89
CA ARG A 326 0.54 -2.01 4.38
C ARG A 326 1.17 -3.40 4.18
N PRO A 327 2.21 -3.72 4.96
CA PRO A 327 3.00 -4.94 4.76
C PRO A 327 2.21 -6.23 5.02
N ILE A 328 1.19 -6.21 5.88
CA ILE A 328 0.37 -7.40 6.17
C ILE A 328 -0.47 -7.76 4.94
N GLU A 329 -1.14 -6.77 4.36
CA GLU A 329 -1.94 -6.91 3.15
C GLU A 329 -1.07 -7.30 1.95
N ALA A 330 0.14 -6.74 1.84
CA ALA A 330 1.10 -7.15 0.83
C ALA A 330 1.46 -8.63 0.94
N ALA A 331 1.73 -9.12 2.15
CA ALA A 331 2.08 -10.52 2.38
C ALA A 331 0.93 -11.47 1.98
N ILE A 332 -0.32 -11.09 2.26
CA ILE A 332 -1.51 -11.86 1.84
C ILE A 332 -1.58 -11.93 0.30
N ASP A 333 -1.40 -10.81 -0.39
CA ASP A 333 -1.44 -10.75 -1.85
C ASP A 333 -0.28 -11.54 -2.49
N PHE A 334 0.93 -11.47 -1.91
CA PHE A 334 2.06 -12.30 -2.34
C PHE A 334 1.77 -13.80 -2.19
N ARG A 335 1.23 -14.23 -1.06
CA ARG A 335 0.86 -15.65 -0.84
C ARG A 335 -0.22 -16.12 -1.80
N ALA A 336 -1.21 -15.27 -2.09
CA ALA A 336 -2.25 -15.57 -3.07
C ALA A 336 -1.65 -15.80 -4.46
N GLY A 337 -0.79 -14.91 -4.93
CA GLY A 337 -0.11 -15.07 -6.22
C GLY A 337 0.84 -16.28 -6.26
N ALA A 338 1.55 -16.57 -5.16
CA ALA A 338 2.40 -17.75 -5.03
C ALA A 338 1.61 -19.04 -5.21
N GLY A 339 0.45 -19.15 -4.55
CA GLY A 339 -0.46 -20.31 -4.69
C GLY A 339 -0.90 -20.53 -6.14
N VAL A 340 -1.09 -19.46 -6.92
CA VAL A 340 -1.40 -19.57 -8.35
C VAL A 340 -0.22 -20.09 -9.16
N PHE A 341 1.01 -19.67 -8.86
CA PHE A 341 2.19 -20.21 -9.51
C PHE A 341 2.46 -21.68 -9.17
N ILE A 342 2.12 -22.13 -7.96
CA ILE A 342 2.16 -23.56 -7.59
C ILE A 342 1.24 -24.37 -8.50
N MET A 343 0.00 -23.91 -8.75
CA MET A 343 -0.93 -24.60 -9.67
C MET A 343 -0.37 -24.72 -11.10
N LEU A 344 0.43 -23.73 -11.52
CA LEU A 344 1.11 -23.72 -12.82
C LEU A 344 2.43 -24.51 -12.84
N LYS A 345 2.83 -25.13 -11.72
CA LYS A 345 4.14 -25.79 -11.55
C LYS A 345 5.32 -24.86 -11.82
N ARG A 346 5.16 -23.56 -11.57
CA ARG A 346 6.22 -22.53 -11.67
C ARG A 346 6.81 -22.27 -10.29
N PHE A 347 7.45 -23.29 -9.73
CA PHE A 347 7.80 -23.29 -8.32
C PHE A 347 8.80 -22.21 -7.93
N SER A 348 9.79 -21.91 -8.79
CA SER A 348 10.74 -20.81 -8.57
C SER A 348 10.08 -19.44 -8.41
N GLU A 349 9.00 -19.18 -9.15
CA GLU A 349 8.27 -17.90 -9.05
C GLU A 349 7.36 -17.88 -7.83
N ALA A 350 6.71 -19.01 -7.52
CA ALA A 350 5.97 -19.15 -6.27
C ALA A 350 6.87 -18.92 -5.05
N ALA A 351 8.07 -19.51 -5.06
CA ALA A 351 9.04 -19.38 -3.98
C ALA A 351 9.52 -17.93 -3.81
N GLY A 352 9.76 -17.22 -4.92
CA GLY A 352 10.07 -15.78 -4.88
C GLY A 352 8.95 -14.97 -4.23
N MET A 353 7.69 -15.23 -4.59
CA MET A 353 6.55 -14.54 -3.97
C MET A 353 6.39 -14.89 -2.48
N TYR A 354 6.58 -16.15 -2.09
CA TYR A 354 6.56 -16.53 -0.67
C TYR A 354 7.69 -15.88 0.13
N ALA A 355 8.89 -15.72 -0.45
CA ALA A 355 10.00 -15.02 0.19
C ALA A 355 9.68 -13.53 0.41
N GLU A 356 9.06 -12.86 -0.57
CA GLU A 356 8.58 -11.48 -0.41
C GLU A 356 7.48 -11.38 0.66
N ALA A 357 6.58 -12.37 0.75
CA ALA A 357 5.60 -12.45 1.83
C ALA A 357 6.25 -12.59 3.21
N ALA A 358 7.30 -13.41 3.32
CA ALA A 358 8.05 -13.59 4.57
C ALA A 358 8.74 -12.28 5.01
N SER A 359 9.31 -11.55 4.04
CA SER A 359 9.90 -10.23 4.26
C SER A 359 8.85 -9.23 4.77
N ALA A 360 7.70 -9.15 4.08
CA ALA A 360 6.61 -8.26 4.45
C ALA A 360 6.02 -8.58 5.84
N HIS A 361 5.81 -9.86 6.19
CA HIS A 361 5.41 -10.24 7.55
C HIS A 361 6.48 -9.88 8.60
N SER A 362 7.77 -10.00 8.27
CA SER A 362 8.87 -9.62 9.16
C SER A 362 8.89 -8.11 9.45
N ASP A 363 8.67 -7.28 8.42
CA ASP A 363 8.53 -5.82 8.55
C ASP A 363 7.33 -5.46 9.45
N ALA A 364 6.25 -6.23 9.36
CA ALA A 364 5.07 -6.13 10.22
C ALA A 364 5.26 -6.73 11.64
N ARG A 365 6.43 -7.32 11.94
CA ARG A 365 6.73 -8.06 13.18
C ARG A 365 5.82 -9.29 13.43
N GLN A 366 5.23 -9.83 12.38
CA GLN A 366 4.45 -11.07 12.38
C GLN A 366 5.38 -12.27 12.15
N TYR A 367 6.25 -12.53 13.14
CA TYR A 367 7.36 -13.46 12.95
C TYR A 367 6.95 -14.92 12.75
N ARG A 368 5.80 -15.36 13.27
CA ARG A 368 5.30 -16.72 13.03
C ARG A 368 4.81 -16.87 11.59
N GLU A 369 4.10 -15.87 11.10
CA GLU A 369 3.58 -15.82 9.74
C GLU A 369 4.72 -15.66 8.72
N ALA A 370 5.76 -14.89 9.08
CA ALA A 370 7.00 -14.79 8.31
C ALA A 370 7.74 -16.13 8.22
N ALA A 371 7.87 -16.85 9.34
CA ALA A 371 8.48 -18.17 9.36
C ALA A 371 7.71 -19.15 8.47
N SER A 372 6.38 -19.19 8.61
CA SER A 372 5.52 -20.02 7.77
C SER A 372 5.66 -19.68 6.28
N ALA A 373 5.71 -18.40 5.90
CA ALA A 373 5.87 -18.01 4.50
C ALA A 373 7.25 -18.43 3.94
N ALA A 374 8.29 -18.33 4.77
CA ALA A 374 9.63 -18.77 4.39
C ALA A 374 9.73 -20.31 4.27
N GLU A 375 9.01 -21.08 5.09
CA GLU A 375 8.87 -22.53 4.90
C GLU A 375 8.09 -22.88 3.62
N ASP A 376 7.03 -22.13 3.28
CA ASP A 376 6.31 -22.27 2.01
C ASP A 376 7.25 -22.02 0.81
N ALA A 377 8.14 -21.03 0.91
CA ALA A 377 9.18 -20.76 -0.10
C ALA A 377 10.18 -21.93 -0.22
N ALA A 378 10.63 -22.50 0.90
CA ALA A 378 11.52 -23.64 0.92
C ALA A 378 10.87 -24.87 0.24
N ALA A 379 9.61 -25.17 0.57
CA ALA A 379 8.85 -26.27 -0.03
C ALA A 379 8.67 -26.09 -1.56
N ALA A 380 8.48 -24.85 -2.02
CA ALA A 380 8.46 -24.55 -3.44
C ALA A 380 9.84 -24.80 -4.09
N TYR A 381 10.95 -24.38 -3.48
CA TYR A 381 12.30 -24.64 -3.99
C TYR A 381 12.71 -26.13 -3.94
N GLU A 382 12.17 -26.91 -3.00
CA GLU A 382 12.32 -28.38 -2.97
C GLU A 382 11.81 -29.01 -4.26
N SER A 383 10.66 -28.52 -4.78
CA SER A 383 10.05 -29.02 -6.01
C SER A 383 10.90 -28.74 -7.28
N ASP A 384 11.74 -27.70 -7.24
CA ASP A 384 12.66 -27.31 -8.33
C ASP A 384 14.11 -27.81 -8.11
N TYR A 385 14.36 -28.58 -7.03
CA TYR A 385 15.68 -29.10 -6.66
C TYR A 385 16.76 -27.99 -6.56
N LYS A 386 16.43 -26.89 -5.86
CA LYS A 386 17.35 -25.75 -5.64
C LYS A 386 17.87 -25.71 -4.20
N PRO A 387 18.77 -26.63 -3.79
CA PRO A 387 19.14 -26.83 -2.39
C PRO A 387 19.69 -25.59 -1.69
N TYR A 388 20.44 -24.75 -2.41
CA TYR A 388 20.93 -23.49 -1.85
C TYR A 388 19.80 -22.53 -1.47
N MET A 389 18.77 -22.44 -2.31
CA MET A 389 17.60 -21.58 -2.05
C MET A 389 16.72 -22.15 -0.94
N ILE A 390 16.57 -23.47 -0.87
CA ILE A 390 15.88 -24.17 0.23
C ILE A 390 16.53 -23.78 1.56
N ALA A 391 17.86 -23.89 1.65
CA ALA A 391 18.60 -23.55 2.86
C ALA A 391 18.38 -22.07 3.25
N LEU A 392 18.51 -21.14 2.32
CA LEU A 392 18.30 -19.70 2.58
C LEU A 392 16.88 -19.37 3.08
N SER A 393 15.86 -20.00 2.50
CA SER A 393 14.47 -19.85 2.94
C SER A 393 14.27 -20.42 4.36
N LEU A 394 14.83 -21.60 4.65
CA LEU A 394 14.78 -22.18 6.00
C LEU A 394 15.54 -21.34 7.04
N GLU A 395 16.67 -20.71 6.68
CA GLU A 395 17.37 -19.77 7.56
C GLU A 395 16.48 -18.58 7.93
N THR A 396 15.78 -18.02 6.94
CA THR A 396 14.85 -16.91 7.14
C THR A 396 13.74 -17.33 8.11
N ALA A 397 13.21 -18.55 7.96
CA ALA A 397 12.22 -19.09 8.87
C ALA A 397 12.77 -19.27 10.31
N ALA A 398 13.97 -19.85 10.44
CA ALA A 398 14.61 -20.07 11.74
C ALA A 398 14.92 -18.76 12.47
N GLN A 399 15.39 -17.74 11.74
CA GLN A 399 15.63 -16.40 12.27
C GLN A 399 14.34 -15.72 12.73
N ALA A 400 13.25 -15.88 11.99
CA ALA A 400 11.94 -15.36 12.38
C ALA A 400 11.43 -16.05 13.66
N LEU A 401 11.51 -17.39 13.75
CA LEU A 401 11.14 -18.11 14.97
C LEU A 401 12.00 -17.74 16.18
N ALA A 402 13.28 -17.42 15.99
CA ALA A 402 14.14 -16.95 17.07
C ALA A 402 13.71 -15.59 17.68
N ARG A 403 12.80 -14.85 17.02
CA ARG A 403 12.20 -13.60 17.54
C ARG A 403 10.92 -13.82 18.36
N VAL A 404 10.42 -15.05 18.43
CA VAL A 404 9.27 -15.44 19.26
C VAL A 404 9.71 -16.50 20.29
N PRO A 405 8.95 -16.74 21.37
CA PRO A 405 9.30 -17.74 22.37
C PRO A 405 9.03 -19.18 21.86
N ASP A 406 9.68 -19.55 20.77
CA ASP A 406 9.72 -20.91 20.21
C ASP A 406 11.16 -21.33 19.84
N PRO A 407 12.04 -21.48 20.86
CA PRO A 407 13.43 -21.83 20.63
C PRO A 407 13.59 -23.24 20.03
N LEU A 408 12.66 -24.16 20.30
CA LEU A 408 12.75 -25.54 19.77
C LEU A 408 12.31 -25.61 18.31
N GLY A 409 11.29 -24.86 17.90
CA GLY A 409 10.96 -24.70 16.48
C GLY A 409 12.11 -24.10 15.68
N ALA A 410 12.76 -23.06 16.21
CA ALA A 410 13.96 -22.49 15.59
C ALA A 410 15.11 -23.50 15.49
N ALA A 411 15.36 -24.29 16.53
CA ALA A 411 16.41 -25.32 16.52
C ALA A 411 16.18 -26.38 15.44
N ALA A 412 14.93 -26.88 15.32
CA ALA A 412 14.57 -27.86 14.30
C ALA A 412 14.77 -27.34 12.88
N LEU A 413 14.48 -26.05 12.63
CA LEU A 413 14.76 -25.42 11.34
C LEU A 413 16.26 -25.29 11.08
N TRP A 414 17.06 -24.87 12.06
CA TRP A 414 18.52 -24.78 11.91
C TRP A 414 19.17 -26.14 11.64
N GLU A 415 18.65 -27.23 12.21
CA GLU A 415 19.10 -28.58 11.85
C GLU A 415 18.76 -28.94 10.40
N ARG A 416 17.55 -28.60 9.92
CA ARG A 416 17.19 -28.79 8.49
C ARG A 416 18.07 -27.96 7.57
N VAL A 417 18.43 -26.72 7.95
CA VAL A 417 19.40 -25.88 7.22
C VAL A 417 20.75 -26.60 7.12
N ALA A 418 21.29 -27.06 8.25
CA ALA A 418 22.57 -27.77 8.27
C ALA A 418 22.53 -29.04 7.40
N ALA A 419 21.46 -29.83 7.51
CA ALA A 419 21.26 -31.02 6.68
C ALA A 419 21.18 -30.67 5.19
N THR A 420 20.61 -29.53 4.82
CA THR A 420 20.53 -29.08 3.43
C THR A 420 21.91 -28.67 2.90
N TYR A 421 22.69 -27.90 3.67
CA TYR A 421 24.05 -27.50 3.28
C TYR A 421 25.04 -28.65 3.18
N TYR A 422 24.83 -29.74 3.92
CA TYR A 422 25.65 -30.95 3.82
C TYR A 422 25.71 -31.50 2.38
N TYR A 423 24.60 -31.39 1.63
CA TYR A 423 24.50 -31.90 0.25
C TYR A 423 24.98 -30.90 -0.82
N ILE A 424 25.46 -29.72 -0.44
CA ILE A 424 25.91 -28.68 -1.36
C ILE A 424 27.43 -28.55 -1.26
N ASN A 425 28.13 -28.70 -2.39
CA ASN A 425 29.57 -28.53 -2.43
C ASN A 425 29.96 -27.07 -2.12
N GLY A 426 30.94 -26.89 -1.23
CA GLY A 426 31.48 -25.57 -0.88
C GLY A 426 30.73 -24.81 0.22
N THR A 427 29.70 -25.39 0.85
CA THR A 427 28.92 -24.73 1.92
C THR A 427 29.16 -25.29 3.32
N ARG A 428 30.31 -25.94 3.55
CA ARG A 428 30.69 -26.50 4.86
C ARG A 428 30.70 -25.45 5.99
N ASN A 429 31.11 -24.22 5.68
CA ASN A 429 31.06 -23.13 6.65
C ASN A 429 29.62 -22.79 7.04
N SER A 430 28.70 -22.74 6.07
CA SER A 430 27.27 -22.50 6.33
C SER A 430 26.63 -23.64 7.11
N GLU A 431 27.01 -24.90 6.85
CA GLU A 431 26.60 -26.06 7.64
C GLU A 431 27.05 -25.94 9.11
N ALA A 432 28.33 -25.57 9.34
CA ALA A 432 28.89 -25.39 10.67
C ALA A 432 28.14 -24.29 11.44
N ARG A 433 27.91 -23.15 10.79
CA ARG A 433 27.13 -22.04 11.37
C ARG A 433 25.72 -22.47 11.74
N ALA A 434 25.03 -23.18 10.85
CA ALA A 434 23.68 -23.68 11.13
C ALA A 434 23.65 -24.64 12.33
N CYS A 435 24.66 -25.52 12.48
CA CYS A 435 24.79 -26.36 13.66
C CYS A 435 25.00 -25.54 14.95
N LYS A 436 25.83 -24.49 14.89
CA LYS A 436 26.05 -23.59 16.03
C LYS A 436 24.77 -22.84 16.44
N GLU A 437 24.01 -22.35 15.47
CA GLU A 437 22.72 -21.68 15.71
C GLU A 437 21.66 -22.66 16.27
N ALA A 438 21.62 -23.90 15.78
CA ALA A 438 20.81 -24.96 16.37
C ALA A 438 21.18 -25.20 17.84
N GLY A 439 22.46 -25.28 18.16
CA GLY A 439 22.95 -25.42 19.54
C GLY A 439 22.51 -24.28 20.45
N SER A 440 22.59 -23.04 19.96
CA SER A 440 22.12 -21.84 20.67
C SER A 440 20.62 -21.89 20.95
N ALA A 441 19.83 -22.30 19.94
CA ALA A 441 18.39 -22.44 20.06
C ALA A 441 18.00 -23.57 21.03
N TYR A 442 18.64 -24.74 20.97
CA TYR A 442 18.43 -25.82 21.94
C TYR A 442 18.77 -25.43 23.37
N LYS A 443 19.88 -24.72 23.58
CA LYS A 443 20.26 -24.18 24.89
C LYS A 443 19.17 -23.27 25.45
N LYS A 444 18.65 -22.34 24.65
CA LYS A 444 17.53 -21.47 25.04
C LYS A 444 16.25 -22.25 25.35
N GLY A 445 16.03 -23.36 24.66
CA GLY A 445 14.93 -24.29 24.91
C GLY A 445 15.17 -25.30 26.05
N GLY A 446 16.29 -25.22 26.78
CA GLY A 446 16.61 -26.13 27.88
C GLY A 446 16.99 -27.55 27.45
N ARG A 447 17.30 -27.79 26.17
CA ARG A 447 17.73 -29.10 25.65
C ARG A 447 19.24 -29.14 25.56
N LEU A 448 19.90 -29.11 26.71
CA LEU A 448 21.36 -29.03 26.85
C LEU A 448 22.10 -30.16 26.15
N LYS A 449 21.58 -31.39 26.16
CA LYS A 449 22.23 -32.52 25.45
C LYS A 449 22.27 -32.29 23.95
N LEU A 450 21.13 -31.92 23.36
CA LEU A 450 21.04 -31.59 21.94
C LEU A 450 21.87 -30.35 21.60
N ALA A 451 21.95 -29.38 22.51
CA ALA A 451 22.80 -28.21 22.33
C ALA A 451 24.30 -28.60 22.25
N ILE A 452 24.76 -29.45 23.16
CA ILE A 452 26.14 -29.96 23.17
C ILE A 452 26.43 -30.71 21.86
N ASP A 453 25.56 -31.61 21.45
CA ASP A 453 25.72 -32.39 20.22
C ASP A 453 25.83 -31.48 18.98
N ALA A 454 24.98 -30.46 18.91
CA ALA A 454 24.99 -29.48 17.82
C ALA A 454 26.26 -28.61 17.82
N TYR A 455 26.73 -28.15 18.98
CA TYR A 455 27.98 -27.38 19.09
C TYR A 455 29.21 -28.22 18.73
N LEU A 456 29.29 -29.47 19.19
CA LEU A 456 30.37 -30.39 18.84
C LEU A 456 30.39 -30.72 17.34
N LYS A 457 29.21 -30.84 16.73
CA LYS A 457 29.10 -31.00 15.28
C LYS A 457 29.64 -29.77 14.55
N ALA A 458 29.31 -28.56 15.02
CA ALA A 458 29.85 -27.31 14.47
C ALA A 458 31.38 -27.23 14.64
N GLU A 459 31.90 -27.52 15.83
CA GLU A 459 33.34 -27.55 16.15
C GLU A 459 34.10 -28.44 15.17
N LYS A 460 33.62 -29.68 14.97
CA LYS A 460 34.23 -30.62 14.03
C LYS A 460 34.32 -30.04 12.62
N LEU A 461 33.25 -29.41 12.14
CA LEU A 461 33.21 -28.81 10.81
C LEU A 461 34.16 -27.59 10.70
N TYR A 462 34.20 -26.72 11.71
CA TYR A 462 35.15 -25.60 11.74
C TYR A 462 36.61 -26.07 11.77
N LYS A 463 36.89 -27.18 12.45
CA LYS A 463 38.21 -27.80 12.47
C LYS A 463 38.63 -28.34 11.10
N GLU A 464 37.70 -28.94 10.36
CA GLU A 464 37.94 -29.37 8.97
C GLU A 464 38.21 -28.17 8.03
N LEU A 465 37.66 -27.00 8.35
CA LEU A 465 37.87 -25.74 7.61
C LEU A 465 39.13 -24.97 8.05
N GLY A 466 39.75 -25.33 9.17
CA GLY A 466 40.90 -24.61 9.74
C GLY A 466 40.54 -23.31 10.48
N ASP A 467 39.28 -23.11 10.85
CA ASP A 467 38.81 -21.92 11.57
C ASP A 467 38.96 -22.11 13.09
N VAL A 468 40.16 -21.80 13.61
CA VAL A 468 40.53 -22.03 15.02
C VAL A 468 39.68 -21.20 15.99
N GLU A 469 39.27 -19.99 15.59
CA GLU A 469 38.44 -19.11 16.41
C GLU A 469 37.05 -19.73 16.60
N GLN A 470 36.39 -20.13 15.50
CA GLN A 470 35.06 -20.73 15.58
C GLN A 470 35.07 -22.13 16.22
N VAL A 471 36.17 -22.89 16.10
CA VAL A 471 36.38 -24.13 16.90
C VAL A 471 36.34 -23.82 18.39
N THR A 472 37.10 -22.81 18.83
CA THR A 472 37.19 -22.45 20.25
C THR A 472 35.83 -21.98 20.77
N GLU A 473 35.13 -21.11 20.04
CA GLU A 473 33.80 -20.64 20.41
C GLU A 473 32.77 -21.78 20.51
N ALA A 474 32.78 -22.72 19.57
CA ALA A 474 31.86 -23.87 19.58
C ALA A 474 32.13 -24.79 20.78
N GLN A 475 33.40 -25.05 21.08
CA GLN A 475 33.81 -25.85 22.24
C GLN A 475 33.43 -25.17 23.56
N GLU A 476 33.71 -23.87 23.71
CA GLU A 476 33.32 -23.09 24.90
C GLU A 476 31.80 -23.10 25.10
N ALA A 477 31.02 -22.95 24.02
CA ALA A 477 29.56 -23.02 24.09
C ALA A 477 29.06 -24.40 24.54
N ALA A 478 29.69 -25.48 24.09
CA ALA A 478 29.41 -26.84 24.56
C ALA A 478 29.78 -27.01 26.04
N ASP A 479 30.93 -26.50 26.48
CA ASP A 479 31.38 -26.57 27.87
C ASP A 479 30.47 -25.81 28.82
N VAL A 480 29.97 -24.64 28.42
CA VAL A 480 28.94 -23.92 29.19
C VAL A 480 27.69 -24.76 29.36
N CYS A 481 27.25 -25.51 28.34
CA CYS A 481 26.09 -26.40 28.46
C CYS A 481 26.39 -27.60 29.36
N ARG A 482 27.59 -28.19 29.28
CA ARG A 482 28.03 -29.29 30.17
C ARG A 482 28.06 -28.86 31.64
N ALA A 483 28.55 -27.65 31.90
CA ALA A 483 28.62 -27.10 33.26
C ALA A 483 27.25 -26.86 33.89
N LEU A 484 26.20 -26.68 33.08
CA LEU A 484 24.82 -26.52 33.56
C LEU A 484 24.12 -27.87 33.74
N MET A 485 24.46 -28.89 32.95
CA MET A 485 23.78 -30.17 32.92
C MET A 485 24.00 -30.98 34.21
N LEU A 486 22.92 -31.50 34.78
CA LEU A 486 22.98 -32.46 35.88
C LEU A 486 23.07 -33.88 35.32
N ASP A 487 24.29 -34.40 35.23
CA ASP A 487 24.56 -35.81 34.97
C ASP A 487 24.89 -36.57 36.27
N MET A 488 25.13 -37.89 36.15
CA MET A 488 25.48 -38.72 37.30
C MET A 488 26.78 -38.28 37.97
N ALA A 489 27.77 -37.81 37.20
CA ALA A 489 29.04 -37.37 37.78
C ALA A 489 28.88 -36.07 38.58
N ALA A 490 28.08 -35.13 38.08
CA ALA A 490 27.71 -33.91 38.79
C ALA A 490 26.89 -34.23 40.05
N PHE A 491 25.95 -35.17 39.95
CA PHE A 491 25.14 -35.60 41.09
C PHE A 491 25.96 -36.29 42.19
N GLU A 492 26.93 -37.14 41.83
CA GLU A 492 27.83 -37.75 42.83
C GLU A 492 28.78 -36.74 43.46
N LYS A 493 29.22 -35.71 42.73
CA LYS A 493 29.99 -34.61 43.31
C LYS A 493 29.21 -33.78 44.33
N MET A 494 27.87 -33.89 44.33
CA MET A 494 26.99 -33.24 45.31
C MET A 494 26.68 -34.15 46.51
N ALA A 495 27.19 -35.38 46.54
CA ALA A 495 26.97 -36.30 47.64
C ALA A 495 27.54 -35.74 48.95
N PRO A 496 26.88 -36.01 50.11
CA PRO A 496 27.37 -35.59 51.41
C PRO A 496 28.76 -36.19 51.69
N ASN A 497 29.65 -35.39 52.30
CA ASN A 497 31.01 -35.84 52.63
C ASN A 497 31.07 -36.96 53.69
N ASN A 498 29.98 -37.19 54.44
CA ASN A 498 29.85 -38.30 55.39
C ASN A 498 28.38 -38.61 55.73
N ASP A 499 28.13 -39.79 56.29
CA ASP A 499 26.81 -40.26 56.74
C ASP A 499 26.17 -39.37 57.83
N GLN A 500 26.99 -38.69 58.64
CA GLN A 500 26.47 -37.85 59.73
C GLN A 500 25.67 -36.66 59.18
N LEU A 501 26.10 -36.08 58.06
CA LEU A 501 25.38 -35.00 57.40
C LEU A 501 23.98 -35.43 56.95
N ILE A 502 23.80 -36.69 56.54
CA ILE A 502 22.48 -37.24 56.18
C ILE A 502 21.57 -37.28 57.42
N VAL A 503 22.11 -37.74 58.55
CA VAL A 503 21.39 -37.78 59.84
C VAL A 503 20.99 -36.36 60.27
N ASP A 504 21.88 -35.40 60.13
CA ASP A 504 21.64 -34.00 60.52
C ASP A 504 20.57 -33.35 59.62
N ILE A 505 20.63 -33.56 58.30
CA ILE A 505 19.59 -33.13 57.35
C ILE A 505 18.24 -33.75 57.73
N ASN A 506 18.18 -35.05 57.99
CA ASN A 506 16.94 -35.73 58.38
C ASN A 506 16.40 -35.18 59.72
N ALA A 507 17.26 -34.84 60.68
CA ALA A 507 16.84 -34.19 61.91
C ALA A 507 16.22 -32.81 61.67
N LYS A 508 16.77 -32.02 60.74
CA LYS A 508 16.18 -30.73 60.32
C LYS A 508 14.83 -30.92 59.62
N ILE A 509 14.69 -31.91 58.75
CA ILE A 509 13.41 -32.24 58.12
C ILE A 509 12.37 -32.58 59.20
N THR A 510 12.71 -33.41 60.18
CA THR A 510 11.81 -33.75 61.30
C THR A 510 11.42 -32.51 62.11
N ALA A 511 12.37 -31.63 62.43
CA ALA A 511 12.12 -30.41 63.19
C ALA A 511 11.11 -29.46 62.50
N HIS A 512 11.07 -29.46 61.15
CA HIS A 512 10.19 -28.60 60.37
C HIS A 512 9.07 -29.36 59.64
N GLN A 513 8.78 -30.61 60.04
CA GLN A 513 7.81 -31.48 59.38
C GLN A 513 6.43 -30.82 59.19
N VAL A 514 5.91 -30.15 60.23
CA VAL A 514 4.58 -29.52 60.18
C VAL A 514 4.52 -28.44 59.09
N ALA A 515 5.57 -27.61 58.99
CA ALA A 515 5.64 -26.57 57.97
C ALA A 515 5.83 -27.17 56.57
N LEU A 516 6.66 -28.21 56.44
CA LEU A 516 6.91 -28.91 55.19
C LEU A 516 5.66 -29.61 54.61
N GLN A 517 4.73 -30.04 55.46
CA GLN A 517 3.47 -30.68 55.06
C GLN A 517 2.31 -29.68 54.87
N SER A 518 2.50 -28.41 55.24
CA SER A 518 1.48 -27.38 55.08
C SER A 518 1.31 -26.98 53.61
N GLU A 519 0.15 -26.44 53.25
CA GLU A 519 -0.09 -25.93 51.89
C GLU A 519 0.88 -24.80 51.50
N ASP A 520 1.26 -23.98 52.49
CA ASP A 520 2.19 -22.87 52.33
C ASP A 520 3.66 -23.31 52.19
N GLY A 521 3.98 -24.52 52.66
CA GLY A 521 5.34 -25.07 52.69
C GLY A 521 6.31 -24.30 53.61
N LEU A 522 7.53 -24.83 53.75
CA LEU A 522 8.59 -24.17 54.51
C LEU A 522 9.29 -23.12 53.63
N LYS A 523 9.23 -21.85 54.03
CA LYS A 523 9.88 -20.75 53.28
C LYS A 523 11.36 -20.61 53.68
N VAL A 524 12.27 -20.78 52.73
CA VAL A 524 13.72 -20.77 52.98
C VAL A 524 14.44 -20.14 51.80
N GLY A 525 15.25 -19.10 52.03
CA GLY A 525 16.05 -18.46 50.97
C GLY A 525 15.25 -17.99 49.76
N GLY A 526 14.00 -17.52 49.97
CA GLY A 526 13.08 -17.13 48.89
C GLY A 526 12.42 -18.28 48.14
N ARG A 527 12.67 -19.53 48.55
CA ARG A 527 12.06 -20.75 48.00
C ARG A 527 11.02 -21.33 48.96
N THR A 528 10.14 -22.17 48.42
CA THR A 528 9.12 -22.89 49.19
C THR A 528 9.43 -24.38 49.14
N LEU A 529 9.72 -24.99 50.29
CA LEU A 529 10.01 -26.42 50.37
C LEU A 529 8.75 -27.16 50.81
N ARG A 530 8.43 -28.25 50.13
CA ARG A 530 7.27 -29.09 50.42
C ARG A 530 7.68 -30.55 50.53
N PHE A 531 7.05 -31.24 51.47
CA PHE A 531 7.22 -32.68 51.65
C PHE A 531 5.86 -33.35 51.85
N ASP A 532 5.06 -33.38 50.79
CA ASP A 532 3.69 -33.86 50.84
C ASP A 532 3.65 -35.32 51.34
N ASN A 533 2.84 -35.56 52.38
CA ASN A 533 2.71 -36.84 53.07
C ASN A 533 4.03 -37.44 53.60
N LEU A 534 5.11 -36.66 53.69
CA LEU A 534 6.44 -37.17 54.02
C LEU A 534 6.84 -38.37 53.14
N CYS A 535 6.45 -38.35 51.86
CA CYS A 535 6.75 -39.43 50.92
C CYS A 535 7.59 -38.88 49.77
N CYS A 536 8.60 -39.63 49.34
CA CYS A 536 9.30 -39.36 48.10
C CYS A 536 8.28 -39.30 46.97
N PHE A 537 8.19 -38.16 46.30
CA PHE A 537 7.18 -37.95 45.25
C PHE A 537 7.29 -38.94 44.07
N LEU A 538 8.50 -39.47 43.83
CA LEU A 538 8.77 -40.35 42.70
C LEU A 538 8.59 -41.84 43.02
N GLU A 539 9.10 -42.27 44.16
CA GLU A 539 9.14 -43.69 44.55
C GLU A 539 8.02 -44.07 45.53
N GLY A 540 7.41 -43.09 46.21
CA GLY A 540 6.42 -43.32 47.26
C GLY A 540 7.02 -43.71 48.62
N ASP A 541 8.35 -43.76 48.72
CA ASP A 541 9.06 -44.13 49.94
C ASP A 541 8.79 -43.12 51.06
N LYS A 542 8.38 -43.62 52.23
CA LYS A 542 8.05 -42.79 53.39
C LYS A 542 9.33 -42.34 54.09
N PHE A 543 9.40 -41.06 54.44
CA PHE A 543 10.40 -40.53 55.34
C PHE A 543 10.18 -41.10 56.74
N VAL A 544 11.25 -41.69 57.29
CA VAL A 544 11.29 -42.21 58.64
C VAL A 544 12.37 -41.44 59.39
N SER A 545 11.97 -40.72 60.44
CA SER A 545 12.91 -39.94 61.24
C SER A 545 14.00 -40.84 61.83
N GLY A 546 15.26 -40.42 61.71
CA GLY A 546 16.42 -41.13 62.26
C GLY A 546 16.98 -42.25 61.39
N THR A 547 16.44 -42.48 60.18
CA THR A 547 17.11 -43.36 59.20
C THR A 547 18.24 -42.64 58.48
N ARG A 548 19.11 -43.42 57.82
CA ARG A 548 20.17 -42.93 56.95
C ARG A 548 19.73 -42.82 55.48
N ASP A 549 18.43 -42.77 55.24
CA ASP A 549 17.92 -42.58 53.90
C ASP A 549 18.23 -41.16 53.46
N GLU A 550 18.96 -41.03 52.36
CA GLU A 550 19.36 -39.74 51.83
C GLU A 550 18.19 -39.12 51.07
N PHE A 551 17.73 -37.97 51.55
CA PHE A 551 16.76 -37.13 50.85
C PHE A 551 17.46 -35.93 50.20
N VAL A 552 17.00 -35.61 49.00
CA VAL A 552 17.46 -34.48 48.19
C VAL A 552 16.27 -33.62 47.82
N LEU A 553 16.51 -32.34 47.57
CA LEU A 553 15.50 -31.43 47.05
C LEU A 553 15.57 -31.37 45.53
N LEU A 554 14.43 -31.50 44.88
CA LEU A 554 14.21 -31.27 43.46
C LEU A 554 13.33 -30.03 43.29
N PHE A 555 13.84 -29.01 42.60
CA PHE A 555 13.18 -27.74 42.39
C PHE A 555 12.40 -27.72 41.08
N CYS A 556 11.19 -27.16 41.14
CA CYS A 556 10.43 -26.69 39.98
C CYS A 556 10.12 -25.20 40.21
N GLY A 557 10.82 -24.33 39.48
CA GLY A 557 10.90 -22.91 39.79
C GLY A 557 11.31 -22.64 41.25
N ASN A 558 10.43 -21.99 42.03
CA ASN A 558 10.70 -21.64 43.43
C ASN A 558 10.20 -22.69 44.43
N VAL A 559 9.66 -23.82 43.98
CA VAL A 559 9.12 -24.88 44.85
C VAL A 559 10.06 -26.08 44.83
N GLY A 560 10.59 -26.47 46.00
CA GLY A 560 11.42 -27.66 46.18
C GLY A 560 10.61 -28.80 46.78
N ALA A 561 10.66 -29.98 46.16
CA ALA A 561 10.05 -31.21 46.68
C ALA A 561 11.15 -32.20 47.11
N PHE A 562 10.93 -32.91 48.22
CA PHE A 562 11.87 -33.94 48.67
C PHE A 562 11.69 -35.24 47.89
N VAL A 563 12.81 -35.79 47.45
CA VAL A 563 12.91 -37.11 46.82
C VAL A 563 14.09 -37.87 47.43
N THR A 564 14.05 -39.19 47.42
CA THR A 564 15.19 -40.03 47.80
C THR A 564 16.33 -39.83 46.80
N ALA A 565 17.58 -40.00 47.23
CA ALA A 565 18.74 -39.98 46.35
C ALA A 565 18.58 -40.99 45.20
N LYS A 566 18.07 -42.20 45.49
CA LYS A 566 17.75 -43.23 44.51
C LYS A 566 16.68 -42.78 43.48
N GLY A 567 15.63 -42.09 43.93
CA GLY A 567 14.62 -41.50 43.05
C GLY A 567 15.20 -40.42 42.13
N ALA A 568 16.09 -39.58 42.68
CA ALA A 568 16.85 -38.60 41.92
C ALA A 568 17.78 -39.25 40.88
N GLU A 569 18.51 -40.32 41.21
CA GLU A 569 19.32 -41.06 40.24
C GLU A 569 18.47 -41.58 39.07
N GLN A 570 17.27 -42.10 39.34
CA GLN A 570 16.37 -42.57 38.30
C GLN A 570 15.93 -41.42 37.37
N LEU A 571 15.67 -40.23 37.91
CA LEU A 571 15.38 -39.05 37.11
C LEU A 571 16.56 -38.62 36.25
N ILE A 572 17.77 -38.58 36.82
CA ILE A 572 18.99 -38.21 36.09
C ILE A 572 19.27 -39.21 34.95
N ARG A 573 19.08 -40.51 35.20
CA ARG A 573 19.21 -41.56 34.17
C ARG A 573 18.17 -41.42 33.06
N ARG A 574 16.94 -40.99 33.38
CA ARG A 574 15.92 -40.63 32.38
C ARG A 574 16.25 -39.32 31.66
N GLY A 575 17.09 -38.48 32.26
CA GLY A 575 17.73 -37.33 31.64
C GLY A 575 16.80 -36.16 31.32
N SER A 576 15.59 -36.13 31.88
CA SER A 576 14.59 -35.11 31.60
C SER A 576 13.82 -34.73 32.87
N HIS A 577 13.58 -33.43 33.04
CA HIS A 577 12.82 -32.89 34.14
C HIS A 577 11.35 -33.30 33.97
N HIS A 578 10.86 -34.10 34.91
CA HIS A 578 9.52 -34.70 34.91
C HIS A 578 8.32 -33.72 34.88
N ILE A 579 8.57 -32.40 34.97
CA ILE A 579 7.55 -31.34 35.00
C ILE A 579 7.80 -30.37 33.85
N GLU A 580 9.01 -29.79 33.79
CA GLU A 580 9.33 -28.70 32.85
C GLU A 580 9.70 -29.19 31.43
N ARG A 581 9.78 -30.51 31.19
CA ARG A 581 10.11 -31.11 29.88
C ARG A 581 11.42 -30.59 29.25
N ARG A 582 12.34 -30.09 30.06
CA ARG A 582 13.73 -29.74 29.70
C ARG A 582 14.73 -30.75 30.29
N ASP A 583 16.00 -30.68 29.90
CA ASP A 583 17.05 -31.47 30.54
C ASP A 583 17.27 -30.99 31.98
N LEU A 584 17.69 -31.88 32.88
CA LEU A 584 17.97 -31.52 34.27
C LEU A 584 19.24 -30.67 34.37
N GLU A 585 19.19 -29.62 35.17
CA GLU A 585 20.29 -28.71 35.45
C GLU A 585 20.79 -28.84 36.89
N ILE A 586 22.06 -28.51 37.14
CA ILE A 586 22.66 -28.59 38.48
C ILE A 586 21.89 -27.73 39.50
N GLY A 587 21.26 -26.64 39.05
CA GLY A 587 20.42 -25.77 39.88
C GLY A 587 19.10 -26.40 40.30
N ASP A 588 18.64 -27.45 39.60
CA ASP A 588 17.36 -28.11 39.87
C ASP A 588 17.42 -29.01 41.10
N MET A 589 18.62 -29.33 41.60
CA MET A 589 18.77 -30.19 42.77
C MET A 589 19.64 -29.59 43.87
N CYS A 590 19.26 -29.89 45.11
CA CYS A 590 20.10 -29.67 46.29
C CYS A 590 20.28 -30.98 47.04
N ARG A 591 21.53 -31.39 47.20
CA ARG A 591 22.00 -32.61 47.88
C ARG A 591 23.14 -32.23 48.82
N GLY A 592 23.38 -33.03 49.85
CA GLY A 592 24.52 -32.90 50.75
C GLY A 592 24.63 -31.52 51.41
N GLU A 593 25.82 -30.93 51.36
CA GLU A 593 26.18 -29.67 52.03
C GLU A 593 25.28 -28.52 51.60
N LYS A 594 24.94 -28.43 50.31
CA LYS A 594 24.03 -27.36 49.81
C LYS A 594 22.62 -27.48 50.39
N LEU A 595 22.13 -28.70 50.56
CA LEU A 595 20.83 -28.94 51.19
C LEU A 595 20.87 -28.57 52.68
N TRP A 596 21.95 -28.95 53.37
CA TRP A 596 22.17 -28.57 54.75
C TRP A 596 22.25 -27.05 54.95
N GLU A 597 23.04 -26.36 54.12
CA GLU A 597 23.16 -24.90 54.14
C GLU A 597 21.81 -24.22 53.93
N LEU A 598 20.99 -24.74 53.00
CA LEU A 598 19.64 -24.23 52.77
C LEU A 598 18.78 -24.41 54.02
N LEU A 599 18.64 -25.65 54.52
CA LEU A 599 17.79 -25.93 55.69
C LEU A 599 18.25 -25.23 56.97
N SER A 600 19.54 -24.94 57.09
CA SER A 600 20.12 -24.23 58.25
C SER A 600 19.79 -22.74 58.29
N GLN A 601 19.24 -22.17 57.21
CA GLN A 601 18.74 -20.78 57.20
C GLN A 601 17.43 -20.62 57.97
N VAL A 602 16.75 -21.72 58.28
CA VAL A 602 15.54 -21.72 59.11
C VAL A 602 15.95 -21.92 60.56
N THR A 603 15.54 -20.96 61.40
CA THR A 603 15.75 -21.00 62.85
C THR A 603 14.68 -21.82 63.54
#